data_AF-A0A8J2PB24-F1
#
_entry.id   AF-A0A8J2PB24-F1
#
_cell.length_a   1.000
_cell.length_b   1.000
_cell.length_c   1.000
_cell.angle_alpha   90.00
_cell.angle_beta   90.00
_cell.angle_gamma   90.00
#
_symmetry.space_group_name_H-M   'P 1'
#
loop_
_entity.id
_entity.type
_entity.pdbx_description
1 polymer ?
#
loop_
_entity_poly.entity_id
_entity_poly.type
_entity_poly.pdbx_seq_one_letter_code
_entity_poly.pdbx_strand_id
1 'polypeptide(L)'
;LSKNHKKSSFCPVKIPISSEEELFQTVEKLKDKLIRDTFLKWCNSIGGVDFKGHTRRVLSRVFTNDFATRINFSGKGGKVKFSGLPIATQIIASVSSSQDCTASQVEEVAKGWFKYSKDRDGGRKRRAMD
;
A
#
# COMPACT_ATOMS: atom_id res chain seq x y z
N LEU A 1 1.92 -33.11 -1.29
CA LEU A 1 1.67 -32.56 0.06
C LEU A 1 2.24 -31.14 0.05
N SER A 2 1.54 -30.02 0.24
CA SER A 2 0.27 -29.70 0.89
C SER A 2 -0.36 -28.53 0.12
N LYS A 3 -1.66 -28.62 -0.20
CA LYS A 3 -2.46 -27.47 -0.66
C LYS A 3 -2.72 -26.58 0.56
N ASN A 4 -1.81 -25.64 0.83
CA ASN A 4 -2.02 -24.62 1.84
C ASN A 4 -3.15 -23.69 1.37
N HIS A 5 -4.37 -24.02 1.80
CA HIS A 5 -5.50 -23.11 1.78
C HIS A 5 -5.11 -21.88 2.61
N LYS A 6 -4.80 -20.76 1.94
CA LYS A 6 -4.57 -19.48 2.59
C LYS A 6 -5.84 -19.12 3.35
N LYS A 7 -5.88 -19.34 4.67
CA LYS A 7 -6.84 -18.64 5.53
C LYS A 7 -6.64 -17.16 5.25
N SER A 8 -7.68 -16.48 4.77
CA SER A 8 -7.68 -15.02 4.63
C SER A 8 -7.26 -14.44 5.97
N SER A 9 -6.06 -13.87 6.06
CA SER A 9 -5.59 -13.27 7.30
C SER A 9 -6.51 -12.09 7.62
N PHE A 10 -6.86 -11.95 8.89
CA PHE A 10 -7.59 -10.80 9.41
C PHE A 10 -6.74 -9.52 9.24
N CYS A 11 -7.34 -8.43 8.74
CA CYS A 11 -6.69 -7.11 8.74
C CYS A 11 -7.02 -6.40 10.05
N PRO A 12 -6.03 -5.93 10.82
CA PRO A 12 -6.27 -5.33 12.14
C PRO A 12 -6.70 -3.86 12.08
N VAL A 13 -6.83 -3.28 10.88
CA VAL A 13 -7.18 -1.86 10.66
C VAL A 13 -8.27 -1.74 9.61
N LYS A 14 -8.99 -0.62 9.62
CA LYS A 14 -10.05 -0.35 8.65
C LYS A 14 -9.42 -0.05 7.28
N ILE A 15 -9.82 -0.83 6.28
CA ILE A 15 -9.39 -0.68 4.88
C ILE A 15 -10.59 -0.93 3.95
N PRO A 16 -10.59 -0.39 2.72
CA PRO A 16 -9.59 0.52 2.15
C PRO A 16 -9.70 1.93 2.76
N ILE A 17 -8.55 2.60 2.91
CA ILE A 17 -8.44 3.98 3.36
C ILE A 17 -8.92 4.91 2.26
N SER A 18 -9.88 5.76 2.61
CA SER A 18 -10.58 6.65 1.68
C SER A 18 -10.41 8.14 2.00
N SER A 19 -9.82 8.47 3.14
CA SER A 19 -9.57 9.85 3.56
C SER A 19 -8.27 10.00 4.35
N GLU A 20 -7.84 11.25 4.51
CA GLU A 20 -6.67 11.61 5.30
C GLU A 20 -6.88 11.35 6.79
N GLU A 21 -8.10 11.56 7.29
CA GLU A 21 -8.48 11.20 8.66
C GLU A 21 -8.34 9.70 8.91
N GLU A 22 -8.86 8.85 8.03
CA GLU A 22 -8.75 7.39 8.15
C GLU A 22 -7.29 6.93 8.09
N LEU A 23 -6.47 7.59 7.27
CA LEU A 23 -5.04 7.33 7.21
C LEU A 23 -4.36 7.62 8.54
N PHE A 24 -4.61 8.78 9.15
CA PHE A 24 -3.99 9.15 10.42
C PHE A 24 -4.49 8.30 11.59
N GLN A 25 -5.78 7.96 11.62
CA GLN A 25 -6.31 6.99 12.59
C GLN A 25 -5.61 5.63 12.45
N THR A 26 -5.35 5.18 11.22
CA THR A 26 -4.62 3.93 10.96
C THR A 26 -3.17 4.02 11.39
N VAL A 27 -2.50 5.13 11.09
CA VAL A 27 -1.11 5.40 11.51
C VAL A 27 -0.99 5.39 13.04
N GLU A 28 -1.96 5.96 13.75
CA GLU A 28 -1.99 5.96 15.21
C GLU A 28 -2.14 4.53 15.76
N LYS A 29 -3.06 3.74 15.22
CA LYS A 29 -3.23 2.32 15.61
C LYS A 29 -1.97 1.49 15.37
N LEU A 30 -1.22 1.78 14.30
CA LEU A 30 0.06 1.14 14.02
C LEU A 30 1.19 1.56 14.99
N LYS A 31 0.94 2.38 16.02
CA LYS A 31 1.86 2.52 17.16
C LYS A 31 1.77 1.35 18.14
N ASP A 32 0.70 0.58 18.12
CA ASP A 32 0.61 -0.66 18.87
C ASP A 32 1.39 -1.80 18.17
N LYS A 33 2.21 -2.53 18.93
CA LYS A 33 3.06 -3.59 18.38
C LYS A 33 2.25 -4.77 17.84
N LEU A 34 1.20 -5.19 18.53
CA LEU A 34 0.37 -6.31 18.12
C LEU A 34 -0.37 -5.98 16.81
N ILE A 35 -0.90 -4.76 16.70
CA ILE A 35 -1.54 -4.27 15.47
C ILE A 35 -0.52 -4.22 14.32
N ARG A 36 0.69 -3.70 14.54
CA ARG A 36 1.75 -3.72 13.50
C ARG A 36 2.07 -5.12 13.03
N ASP A 37 2.39 -6.03 13.94
CA ASP A 37 2.80 -7.39 13.59
C ASP A 37 1.67 -8.13 12.85
N THR A 38 0.42 -7.88 13.23
CA THR A 38 -0.76 -8.44 12.56
C THR A 38 -0.96 -7.83 11.18
N PHE A 39 -0.74 -6.52 11.02
CA PHE A 39 -0.85 -5.83 9.74
C PHE A 39 0.25 -6.27 8.77
N LEU A 40 1.48 -6.49 9.26
CA LEU A 40 2.58 -7.06 8.48
C LEU A 40 2.24 -8.46 7.96
N LYS A 41 1.74 -9.34 8.84
CA LYS A 41 1.28 -10.69 8.46
C LYS A 41 0.15 -10.63 7.44
N TRP A 42 -0.78 -9.68 7.61
CA TRP A 42 -1.84 -9.44 6.65
C TRP A 42 -1.29 -9.03 5.28
N CYS A 43 -0.34 -8.10 5.23
CA CYS A 43 0.34 -7.70 4.00
C CYS A 43 1.06 -8.87 3.31
N ASN A 44 1.74 -9.72 4.10
CA ASN A 44 2.43 -10.92 3.60
C ASN A 44 1.46 -11.93 2.98
N SER A 45 0.27 -12.10 3.55
CA SER A 45 -0.72 -13.07 3.05
C SER A 45 -1.19 -12.77 1.61
N ILE A 46 -1.22 -11.49 1.24
CA ILE A 46 -1.67 -11.01 -0.07
C ILE A 46 -0.77 -11.60 -1.14
N GLY A 47 0.55 -11.44 -0.98
CA GLY A 47 1.58 -11.90 -1.91
C GLY A 47 1.49 -11.27 -3.30
N GLY A 48 2.25 -11.83 -4.24
CA GLY A 48 2.29 -11.46 -5.65
C GLY A 48 3.12 -12.48 -6.42
N VAL A 49 3.11 -12.39 -7.75
CA VAL A 49 4.02 -13.21 -8.58
C VAL A 49 5.46 -12.74 -8.41
N ASP A 50 5.64 -11.44 -8.30
CA ASP A 50 6.91 -10.76 -8.03
C ASP A 50 6.71 -9.63 -7.00
N PHE A 51 7.80 -9.02 -6.56
CA PHE A 51 7.76 -7.90 -5.62
C PHE A 51 6.89 -6.75 -6.14
N LYS A 52 6.95 -6.44 -7.45
CA LYS A 52 6.15 -5.36 -8.05
C LYS A 52 4.66 -5.64 -7.94
N GLY A 53 4.25 -6.86 -8.29
CA GLY A 53 2.87 -7.34 -8.19
C GLY A 53 2.40 -7.36 -6.74
N HIS A 54 3.24 -7.82 -5.82
CA HIS A 54 2.93 -7.83 -4.39
C HIS A 54 2.69 -6.41 -3.86
N THR A 55 3.63 -5.47 -4.11
CA THR A 55 3.49 -4.07 -3.71
C THR A 55 2.18 -3.46 -4.23
N ARG A 56 1.89 -3.61 -5.54
CA ARG A 56 0.68 -3.02 -6.14
C ARG A 56 -0.60 -3.63 -5.54
N ARG A 57 -0.62 -4.95 -5.29
CA ARG A 57 -1.78 -5.65 -4.71
C ARG A 57 -2.02 -5.28 -3.25
N VAL A 58 -0.98 -4.99 -2.49
CA VAL A 58 -1.10 -4.47 -1.11
C VAL A 58 -1.65 -3.04 -1.16
N LEU A 59 -1.05 -2.15 -1.95
CA LEU A 59 -1.50 -0.76 -2.08
C LEU A 59 -2.96 -0.66 -2.52
N SER A 60 -3.40 -1.47 -3.49
CA SER A 60 -4.79 -1.52 -3.95
C SER A 60 -5.79 -2.05 -2.92
N ARG A 61 -5.35 -2.79 -1.89
CA ARG A 61 -6.20 -3.20 -0.76
C ARG A 61 -6.20 -2.16 0.35
N VAL A 62 -5.09 -1.46 0.54
CA VAL A 62 -4.92 -0.48 1.60
C VAL A 62 -5.59 0.85 1.25
N PHE A 63 -5.53 1.29 0.00
CA PHE A 63 -6.03 2.60 -0.43
C PHE A 63 -7.10 2.47 -1.51
N THR A 64 -8.14 3.29 -1.39
CA THR A 64 -9.03 3.57 -2.54
C THR A 64 -8.25 4.32 -3.63
N ASN A 65 -8.68 4.17 -4.89
CA ASN A 65 -8.02 4.88 -5.98
C ASN A 65 -8.21 6.40 -5.87
N ASP A 66 -9.41 6.85 -5.49
CA ASP A 66 -9.74 8.27 -5.32
C ASP A 66 -8.82 8.92 -4.28
N PHE A 67 -8.66 8.31 -3.11
CA PHE A 67 -7.77 8.84 -2.09
C PHE A 67 -6.30 8.75 -2.49
N ALA A 68 -5.89 7.70 -3.22
CA ALA A 68 -4.53 7.58 -3.74
C ALA A 68 -4.12 8.77 -4.62
N THR A 69 -5.06 9.47 -5.27
CA THR A 69 -4.74 10.69 -6.05
C THR A 69 -4.27 11.86 -5.19
N ARG A 70 -4.60 11.88 -3.90
CA ARG A 70 -4.21 12.90 -2.91
C ARG A 70 -2.91 12.57 -2.18
N ILE A 71 -2.34 11.39 -2.43
CA ILE A 71 -1.09 10.94 -1.83
C ILE A 71 0.04 10.99 -2.86
N ASN A 72 1.26 11.26 -2.41
CA ASN A 72 2.45 10.86 -3.15
C ASN A 72 3.58 10.45 -2.19
N PHE A 73 4.68 9.93 -2.75
CA PHE A 73 5.75 9.39 -1.93
C PHE A 73 6.42 10.46 -1.04
N SER A 74 6.62 11.69 -1.53
CA SER A 74 7.46 12.72 -0.89
C SER A 74 6.71 13.89 -0.25
N GLY A 75 5.39 13.96 -0.39
CA GLY A 75 4.55 15.08 0.07
C GLY A 75 4.52 16.30 -0.86
N LYS A 76 5.09 16.22 -2.07
CA LYS A 76 5.21 17.38 -2.96
C LYS A 76 3.83 17.92 -3.39
N GLY A 77 3.72 19.25 -3.47
CA GLY A 77 2.52 19.93 -3.99
C GLY A 77 1.31 19.86 -3.06
N GLY A 78 1.52 19.87 -1.74
CA GLY A 78 0.43 19.84 -0.74
C GLY A 78 -0.26 18.48 -0.61
N LYS A 79 0.29 17.42 -1.20
CA LYS A 79 -0.22 16.05 -1.06
C LYS A 79 0.28 15.42 0.23
N VAL A 80 -0.48 14.44 0.73
CA VAL A 80 -0.07 13.64 1.87
C VAL A 80 1.23 12.89 1.53
N LYS A 81 2.24 13.01 2.39
CA LYS A 81 3.51 12.31 2.29
C LYS A 81 3.37 10.88 2.77
N PHE A 82 3.56 9.91 1.87
CA PHE A 82 3.52 8.49 2.22
C PHE A 82 4.81 8.01 2.92
N SER A 83 5.98 8.48 2.47
CA SER A 83 7.26 8.07 3.07
C SER A 83 7.37 8.52 4.53
N GLY A 84 7.86 7.62 5.38
CA GLY A 84 7.98 7.85 6.82
C GLY A 84 6.72 7.54 7.62
N LEU A 85 5.56 7.28 6.99
CA LEU A 85 4.40 6.79 7.71
C LEU A 85 4.62 5.34 8.17
N PRO A 86 4.19 4.94 9.39
CA PRO A 86 4.25 3.55 9.85
C PRO A 86 3.64 2.55 8.86
N ILE A 87 2.53 2.92 8.21
CA ILE A 87 1.89 2.08 7.19
C ILE A 87 2.80 1.84 5.98
N ALA A 88 3.59 2.83 5.56
CA ALA A 88 4.55 2.68 4.49
C ALA A 88 5.68 1.71 4.90
N THR A 89 6.22 1.87 6.10
CA THR A 89 7.24 0.97 6.66
C THR A 89 6.76 -0.48 6.69
N GLN A 90 5.51 -0.72 7.13
CA GLN A 90 4.95 -2.08 7.17
C GLN A 90 4.78 -2.69 5.77
N ILE A 91 4.32 -1.90 4.79
CA ILE A 91 4.15 -2.37 3.40
C ILE A 91 5.52 -2.68 2.78
N ILE A 92 6.51 -1.82 2.97
CA ILE A 92 7.87 -2.01 2.47
C ILE A 92 8.50 -3.27 3.08
N ALA A 93 8.46 -3.38 4.42
CA ALA A 93 8.98 -4.54 5.14
C ALA A 93 8.27 -5.83 4.73
N SER A 94 6.95 -5.80 4.51
CA SER A 94 6.19 -6.97 4.05
C SER A 94 6.73 -7.50 2.72
N VAL A 95 6.91 -6.62 1.74
CA VAL A 95 7.33 -7.05 0.40
C VAL A 95 8.80 -7.45 0.40
N SER A 96 9.69 -6.64 0.99
CA SER A 96 11.13 -6.92 0.98
C SER A 96 11.53 -8.12 1.84
N SER A 97 10.72 -8.51 2.83
CA SER A 97 10.95 -9.73 3.63
C SER A 97 10.41 -11.01 2.97
N SER A 98 9.51 -10.88 1.99
CA SER A 98 8.82 -12.03 1.38
C SER A 98 9.21 -12.26 -0.08
N GLN A 99 9.97 -11.34 -0.69
CA GLN A 99 10.39 -11.36 -2.08
C GLN A 99 11.85 -10.94 -2.18
N ASP A 100 12.57 -11.44 -3.18
CA ASP A 100 13.95 -11.06 -3.45
C ASP A 100 14.00 -9.64 -4.06
N CYS A 101 14.02 -8.63 -3.19
CA CYS A 101 14.08 -7.23 -3.56
C CYS A 101 14.56 -6.36 -2.39
N THR A 102 15.07 -5.18 -2.71
CA THR A 102 15.43 -4.17 -1.71
C THR A 102 14.23 -3.32 -1.32
N ALA A 103 14.28 -2.70 -0.14
CA ALA A 103 13.30 -1.69 0.27
C ALA A 103 13.15 -0.56 -0.78
N SER A 104 14.27 -0.08 -1.33
CA SER A 104 14.27 0.98 -2.35
C SER A 104 13.54 0.59 -3.65
N GLN A 105 13.61 -0.69 -4.06
CA GLN A 105 12.84 -1.18 -5.20
C GLN A 105 11.33 -1.16 -4.92
N VAL A 106 10.92 -1.52 -3.70
CA VAL A 106 9.51 -1.45 -3.27
C VAL A 106 9.02 -0.01 -3.21
N GLU A 107 9.84 0.92 -2.70
CA GLU A 107 9.54 2.34 -2.66
C GLU A 107 9.30 2.93 -4.05
N GLU A 108 10.14 2.59 -5.04
CA GLU A 108 9.97 3.09 -6.41
C GLU A 108 8.69 2.55 -7.05
N VAL A 109 8.31 1.30 -6.77
CA VAL A 109 7.01 0.75 -7.19
C VAL A 109 5.85 1.51 -6.54
N ALA A 110 5.93 1.80 -5.24
CA ALA A 110 4.89 2.54 -4.52
C ALA A 110 4.76 3.98 -5.03
N LYS A 111 5.89 4.66 -5.26
CA LYS A 111 5.95 6.01 -5.85
C LYS A 111 5.32 6.03 -7.24
N GLY A 112 5.66 5.08 -8.11
CA GLY A 112 5.01 4.92 -9.42
C GLY A 112 3.51 4.66 -9.28
N TRP A 113 3.11 3.82 -8.34
CA TRP A 113 1.70 3.53 -8.07
C TRP A 113 0.93 4.79 -7.67
N PHE A 114 1.41 5.62 -6.75
CA PHE A 114 0.73 6.89 -6.43
C PHE A 114 0.78 7.90 -7.58
N LYS A 115 1.90 8.00 -8.31
CA LYS A 115 2.06 8.91 -9.45
C LYS A 115 1.00 8.67 -10.53
N TYR A 116 0.74 7.42 -10.87
CA TYR A 116 -0.21 7.02 -11.91
C TYR A 116 -1.61 6.71 -11.37
N SER A 117 -1.95 7.13 -10.14
CA SER A 117 -3.31 6.96 -9.58
C SER A 117 -4.37 7.66 -10.43
N LYS A 118 -4.08 8.87 -10.92
CA LYS A 118 -4.96 9.65 -11.81
C LYS A 118 -5.18 9.01 -13.18
N ASP A 119 -4.35 8.06 -13.59
CA ASP A 119 -4.43 7.37 -14.89
C ASP A 119 -5.40 6.18 -14.84
N ARG A 120 -5.70 5.69 -13.64
CA ARG A 120 -6.62 4.57 -13.42
C ARG A 120 -8.06 5.01 -13.60
N ASP A 121 -8.98 4.04 -13.67
CA ASP A 121 -10.42 4.27 -13.80
C ASP A 121 -10.76 5.22 -14.96
N GLY A 122 -10.13 4.96 -16.11
CA GLY A 122 -10.31 5.71 -17.35
C GLY A 122 -9.56 7.05 -17.42
N GLY A 123 -8.82 7.45 -16.39
CA GLY A 123 -8.13 8.75 -16.37
C GLY A 123 -7.03 8.89 -17.41
N ARG A 124 -6.41 7.78 -17.83
CA ARG A 124 -5.49 7.77 -18.97
C ARG A 124 -6.19 8.17 -20.27
N LYS A 125 -7.42 7.69 -20.50
CA LYS A 125 -8.20 8.03 -21.70
C LYS A 125 -8.59 9.51 -21.69
N ARG A 126 -9.05 10.02 -20.55
CA ARG A 126 -9.42 11.43 -20.39
C ARG A 126 -8.26 12.38 -20.72
N ARG A 127 -7.07 12.13 -20.18
CA ARG A 127 -5.88 12.93 -20.49
C ARG A 127 -5.49 12.90 -21.97
N ALA A 128 -5.69 11.76 -22.64
CA ALA A 128 -5.37 11.66 -24.07
C ALA A 128 -6.35 12.46 -24.95
N MET A 129 -7.44 12.96 -24.37
CA MET A 129 -8.45 13.79 -25.03
C MET A 129 -8.33 15.28 -24.68
N ASP A 130 -7.51 15.65 -23.68
CA ASP A 130 -7.21 17.04 -23.26
C ASP A 130 -5.99 17.58 -24.02
#